data_AF-A0A5C6WUQ0-F1
#
_entry.id   AF-A0A5C6WUQ0-F1
#
_cell.length_a   1.000
_cell.length_b   1.000
_cell.length_c   1.000
_cell.angle_alpha   90.00
_cell.angle_beta   90.00
_cell.angle_gamma   90.00
#
_symmetry.space_group_name_H-M   'P 1'
#
loop_
_entity.id
_entity.type
_entity.pdbx_description
1 polymer ?
#
loop_
_entity_poly.entity_id
_entity_poly.type
_entity_poly.pdbx_seq_one_letter_code
_entity_poly.pdbx_strand_id
1 'polypeptide(L)'
;MRNDLLKVLGLTMAVGGVVACGPSEDPQLEEQPVDALSVRQAVSDSVGNSVDAVAEGLAFLGESSLFNDYVWSDSGDSVCVAEQPVPPMPGEDPIGEEPMPCEPEQPEPFEPDFEEERDEIRRVLEERIFADANVETADETEVTYLLRGEVVCAEEEEDDRAECEAEVDALQIRLQARSFAEGEVDIDVMVGPDRLSPFSLAFGPARVAADVDLAILKDVVEFASVEMDEELAEGFPETMSGRLSAELSRSGNEVALNVAVGQAIALAGEMFSIDVAASPRALEIRSDIEARAFRVEADMGALSLNFPTGEVEECYDVEVPGEPGNYEFNCEVVEEGYQMGAALAGIQGALSFLAGEDRLELRGFGLGASPAQVFVEGEEVAALDFNADHGRSLDLDLAKDGDDIAISMSPGLDLELMLALYRAQDVISDLEEWMLDDVLSLVIDGDASPALRIGEAGVKLERGQLMMSSEAAEVVVEVEAGMCIGEVEPADEEAAHPMEAIGPVACEQ
;
A
#
# COMPACT_ATOMS: atom_id res chain seq x y z
N MET A 1 4.96 -5.52 12.71
CA MET A 1 5.42 -5.42 11.31
C MET A 1 5.89 -6.73 10.66
N ARG A 2 6.88 -7.50 11.15
CA ARG A 2 7.25 -8.82 10.55
C ARG A 2 6.06 -9.77 10.39
N ASN A 3 5.25 -9.90 11.45
CA ASN A 3 4.01 -10.67 11.40
C ASN A 3 2.91 -9.96 10.59
N ASP A 4 2.91 -8.65 10.45
CA ASP A 4 1.82 -7.92 9.76
C ASP A 4 2.09 -7.77 8.26
N LEU A 5 3.35 -7.73 7.79
CA LEU A 5 3.67 -7.78 6.36
C LEU A 5 3.58 -9.21 5.83
N LEU A 6 4.00 -10.22 6.61
CA LEU A 6 3.80 -11.64 6.27
C LEU A 6 2.35 -12.07 6.46
N LYS A 7 1.60 -11.49 7.41
CA LYS A 7 0.14 -11.65 7.44
C LYS A 7 -0.55 -10.77 6.42
N VAL A 8 -0.05 -9.60 6.01
CA VAL A 8 -0.67 -8.87 4.90
C VAL A 8 -0.39 -9.63 3.61
N LEU A 9 0.83 -10.08 3.33
CA LEU A 9 1.10 -10.93 2.16
C LEU A 9 0.41 -12.29 2.27
N GLY A 10 0.37 -12.92 3.44
CA GLY A 10 -0.23 -14.22 3.69
C GLY A 10 -1.76 -14.21 3.79
N LEU A 11 -2.38 -13.19 4.39
CA LEU A 11 -3.83 -12.97 4.49
C LEU A 11 -4.37 -12.32 3.20
N THR A 12 -3.56 -11.51 2.48
CA THR A 12 -3.88 -11.11 1.09
C THR A 12 -3.66 -12.27 0.12
N MET A 13 -2.97 -13.35 0.50
CA MET A 13 -2.94 -14.60 -0.29
C MET A 13 -3.96 -15.66 0.18
N ALA A 14 -4.41 -15.64 1.44
CA ALA A 14 -5.36 -16.62 1.98
C ALA A 14 -6.83 -16.13 2.00
N VAL A 15 -7.04 -14.81 2.10
CA VAL A 15 -8.38 -14.16 2.04
C VAL A 15 -8.48 -13.23 0.81
N GLY A 16 -7.35 -12.67 0.34
CA GLY A 16 -7.26 -11.91 -0.93
C GLY A 16 -6.64 -12.70 -2.10
N GLY A 17 -6.48 -14.02 -1.91
CA GLY A 17 -5.78 -14.90 -2.85
C GLY A 17 -6.49 -15.00 -4.17
N VAL A 18 -5.94 -14.27 -5.14
CA VAL A 18 -6.37 -14.20 -6.54
C VAL A 18 -7.54 -13.23 -6.76
N VAL A 19 -7.20 -11.94 -6.84
CA VAL A 19 -8.08 -10.87 -7.35
C VAL A 19 -7.30 -10.04 -8.39
N ALA A 20 -7.70 -10.11 -9.67
CA ALA A 20 -7.72 -9.12 -10.81
C ALA A 20 -7.27 -9.65 -12.27
N CYS A 21 -8.14 -9.87 -13.28
CA CYS A 21 -8.07 -10.52 -14.65
C CYS A 21 -9.41 -10.64 -15.43
N GLY A 22 -9.60 -9.75 -16.40
CA GLY A 22 -10.83 -9.71 -17.17
C GLY A 22 -10.93 -10.93 -18.08
N PRO A 23 -12.12 -11.20 -18.63
CA PRO A 23 -12.28 -12.24 -19.63
C PRO A 23 -11.29 -12.00 -20.76
N SER A 24 -10.64 -13.06 -21.22
CA SER A 24 -9.87 -13.04 -22.45
C SER A 24 -10.85 -12.85 -23.63
N GLU A 25 -11.26 -11.61 -23.88
CA GLU A 25 -12.14 -11.23 -24.99
C GLU A 25 -11.38 -11.26 -26.33
N ASP A 26 -10.72 -12.38 -26.66
CA ASP A 26 -10.58 -12.74 -28.06
C ASP A 26 -11.84 -13.52 -28.46
N PRO A 27 -12.89 -12.86 -28.99
CA PRO A 27 -14.16 -13.50 -29.37
C PRO A 27 -14.01 -14.56 -30.48
N GLN A 28 -12.78 -14.89 -30.88
CA GLN A 28 -12.46 -15.91 -31.87
C GLN A 28 -11.96 -17.22 -31.26
N LEU A 29 -11.69 -17.30 -29.95
CA LEU A 29 -11.30 -18.56 -29.32
C LEU A 29 -12.54 -19.45 -29.12
N GLU A 30 -12.49 -20.67 -29.67
CA GLU A 30 -13.52 -21.68 -29.45
C GLU A 30 -13.29 -22.33 -28.08
N GLU A 31 -14.35 -22.37 -27.25
CA GLU A 31 -14.34 -23.07 -25.96
C GLU A 31 -13.84 -24.52 -26.12
N GLN A 32 -12.94 -24.93 -25.23
CA GLN A 32 -12.38 -26.27 -25.19
C GLN A 32 -13.17 -27.14 -24.20
N PRO A 33 -13.16 -28.48 -24.39
CA PRO A 33 -13.79 -29.37 -23.43
C PRO A 33 -13.17 -29.24 -22.04
N VAL A 34 -14.00 -29.08 -21.00
CA VAL A 34 -13.56 -28.95 -19.61
C VAL A 34 -14.34 -29.90 -18.73
N ASP A 35 -13.65 -30.57 -17.81
CA ASP A 35 -14.26 -31.42 -16.78
C ASP A 35 -13.76 -31.04 -15.38
N ALA A 36 -14.49 -31.47 -14.34
CA ALA A 36 -14.20 -31.07 -12.96
C ALA A 36 -12.78 -31.48 -12.49
N LEU A 37 -12.23 -32.57 -13.02
CA LEU A 37 -10.86 -32.99 -12.70
C LEU A 37 -9.84 -32.04 -13.34
N SER A 38 -10.07 -31.65 -14.59
CA SER A 38 -9.21 -30.70 -15.31
C SER A 38 -9.23 -29.30 -14.67
N VAL A 39 -10.40 -28.83 -14.21
CA VAL A 39 -10.54 -27.56 -13.46
C VAL A 39 -9.66 -27.60 -12.22
N ARG A 40 -9.86 -28.62 -11.39
CA ARG A 40 -9.11 -28.78 -10.14
C ARG A 40 -7.59 -28.85 -10.37
N GLN A 41 -7.15 -29.61 -11.38
CA GLN A 41 -5.72 -29.72 -11.71
C GLN A 41 -5.15 -28.39 -12.16
N ALA A 42 -5.82 -27.69 -13.09
CA ALA A 42 -5.35 -26.41 -13.59
C ALA A 42 -5.24 -25.37 -12.48
N VAL A 43 -6.25 -25.25 -11.62
CA VAL A 43 -6.24 -24.32 -10.49
C VAL A 43 -5.12 -24.65 -9.50
N SER A 44 -5.04 -25.90 -9.03
CA SER A 44 -4.02 -26.32 -8.06
C SER A 44 -2.59 -26.15 -8.57
N ASP A 45 -2.34 -26.57 -9.81
CA ASP A 45 -1.00 -26.49 -10.41
C ASP A 45 -0.64 -25.02 -10.66
N SER A 46 -1.58 -24.19 -11.10
CA SER A 46 -1.35 -22.76 -11.35
C SER A 46 -1.06 -21.98 -10.06
N VAL A 47 -1.83 -22.21 -8.99
CA VAL A 47 -1.60 -21.60 -7.67
C VAL A 47 -0.29 -22.09 -7.06
N GLY A 48 -0.03 -23.40 -7.09
CA GLY A 48 1.22 -23.97 -6.59
C GLY A 48 2.45 -23.40 -7.30
N ASN A 49 2.43 -23.38 -8.64
CA ASN A 49 3.51 -22.82 -9.45
C ASN A 49 3.70 -21.31 -9.18
N SER A 50 2.63 -20.58 -8.88
CA SER A 50 2.68 -19.15 -8.60
C SER A 50 3.33 -18.86 -7.25
N VAL A 51 2.97 -19.61 -6.20
CA VAL A 51 3.61 -19.49 -4.87
C VAL A 51 5.10 -19.86 -4.96
N ASP A 52 5.42 -20.96 -5.63
CA ASP A 52 6.81 -21.38 -5.84
C ASP A 52 7.59 -20.32 -6.64
N ALA A 53 6.97 -19.73 -7.66
CA ALA A 53 7.59 -18.66 -8.45
C ALA A 53 7.89 -17.41 -7.60
N VAL A 54 6.97 -16.99 -6.73
CA VAL A 54 7.18 -15.86 -5.83
C VAL A 54 8.30 -16.17 -4.82
N ALA A 55 8.30 -17.37 -4.22
CA ALA A 55 9.36 -17.81 -3.32
C ALA A 55 10.75 -17.77 -4.00
N GLU A 56 10.85 -18.39 -5.18
CA GLU A 56 12.08 -18.41 -5.98
C GLU A 56 12.52 -16.99 -6.41
N GLY A 57 11.55 -16.15 -6.78
CA GLY A 57 11.79 -14.76 -7.19
C GLY A 57 12.28 -13.86 -6.04
N LEU A 58 11.95 -14.16 -4.80
CA LEU A 58 12.34 -13.32 -3.66
C LEU A 58 13.55 -13.87 -2.89
N ALA A 59 13.93 -15.13 -3.11
CA ALA A 59 15.01 -15.80 -2.38
C ALA A 59 16.35 -15.04 -2.41
N PHE A 60 16.70 -14.38 -3.53
CA PHE A 60 17.97 -13.65 -3.62
C PHE A 60 18.00 -12.35 -2.79
N LEU A 61 16.84 -11.81 -2.38
CA LEU A 61 16.79 -10.60 -1.55
C LEU A 61 17.39 -10.85 -0.16
N GLY A 62 17.28 -12.08 0.36
CA GLY A 62 17.92 -12.49 1.61
C GLY A 62 19.45 -12.46 1.56
N GLU A 63 20.05 -12.43 0.36
CA GLU A 63 21.51 -12.33 0.19
C GLU A 63 22.03 -10.88 0.27
N SER A 64 21.18 -9.86 0.17
CA SER A 64 21.64 -8.46 0.20
C SER A 64 21.76 -7.91 1.60
N SER A 65 22.90 -7.27 1.87
CA SER A 65 23.11 -6.49 3.10
C SER A 65 22.22 -5.25 3.16
N LEU A 66 22.04 -4.53 2.05
CA LEU A 66 21.21 -3.32 2.02
C LEU A 66 19.75 -3.64 2.35
N PHE A 67 19.21 -4.72 1.78
CA PHE A 67 17.85 -5.15 2.07
C PHE A 67 17.70 -5.60 3.53
N ASN A 68 18.64 -6.38 4.06
CA ASN A 68 18.64 -6.82 5.46
C ASN A 68 18.76 -5.65 6.44
N ASP A 69 19.74 -4.77 6.22
CA ASP A 69 20.08 -3.66 7.10
C ASP A 69 18.97 -2.59 7.17
N TYR A 70 18.20 -2.37 6.09
CA TYR A 70 17.23 -1.26 6.05
C TYR A 70 15.77 -1.69 6.05
N VAL A 71 15.41 -2.80 5.38
CA VAL A 71 14.02 -3.25 5.33
C VAL A 71 13.67 -4.11 6.54
N TRP A 72 14.64 -4.91 7.01
CA TRP A 72 14.38 -5.89 8.06
C TRP A 72 14.81 -5.43 9.45
N SER A 73 15.91 -4.71 9.58
CA SER A 73 16.40 -4.28 10.90
C SER A 73 15.38 -3.39 11.64
N ASP A 74 14.65 -2.53 10.92
CA ASP A 74 13.66 -1.61 11.49
C ASP A 74 12.35 -2.32 11.89
N SER A 75 12.12 -3.53 11.37
CA SER A 75 10.94 -4.34 11.70
C SER A 75 11.10 -5.16 12.98
N GLY A 76 12.33 -5.24 13.50
CA GLY A 76 12.69 -5.91 14.74
C GLY A 76 12.72 -4.92 15.89
N ASP A 77 11.63 -4.86 16.65
CA ASP A 77 11.51 -4.18 17.96
C ASP A 77 12.48 -4.73 19.03
N SER A 78 13.50 -5.51 18.64
CA SER A 78 14.66 -5.86 19.44
C SER A 78 15.66 -4.71 19.45
N VAL A 79 15.17 -3.47 19.57
CA VAL A 79 16.00 -2.44 20.15
C VAL A 79 16.26 -2.95 21.57
N CYS A 80 17.48 -3.42 21.78
CA CYS A 80 18.07 -3.56 23.10
C CYS A 80 18.17 -2.17 23.73
N VAL A 81 17.03 -1.49 23.93
CA VAL A 81 16.92 -0.37 24.83
C VAL A 81 17.12 -1.03 26.17
N ALA A 82 18.35 -1.01 26.66
CA ALA A 82 18.56 -1.18 28.08
C ALA A 82 17.60 -0.21 28.74
N GLU A 83 16.52 -0.71 29.37
CA GLU A 83 15.59 0.12 30.13
C GLU A 83 16.46 1.07 30.94
N GLN A 84 16.31 2.37 30.71
CA GLN A 84 17.10 3.32 31.47
C GLN A 84 16.86 3.00 32.94
N PRO A 85 17.90 2.69 33.73
CA PRO A 85 17.72 2.16 35.06
C PRO A 85 16.86 3.15 35.85
N VAL A 86 15.67 2.71 36.25
CA VAL A 86 14.76 3.54 37.03
C VAL A 86 15.54 3.95 38.29
N PRO A 87 15.74 5.24 38.56
CA PRO A 87 16.50 5.66 39.72
C PRO A 87 15.84 5.08 40.97
N PRO A 88 16.60 4.42 41.88
CA PRO A 88 16.03 3.73 43.02
C PRO A 88 15.25 4.72 43.90
N MET A 89 14.08 4.29 44.38
CA MET A 89 13.30 5.11 45.32
C MET A 89 14.09 5.31 46.63
N PRO A 90 13.96 6.48 47.29
CA PRO A 90 14.70 6.74 48.53
C PRO A 90 14.32 5.75 49.63
N GLY A 91 15.23 4.83 49.97
CA GLY A 91 15.06 3.86 51.06
C GLY A 91 14.94 2.40 50.64
N GLU A 92 14.94 2.10 49.34
CA GLU A 92 15.07 0.73 48.83
C GLU A 92 16.54 0.41 48.55
N ASP A 93 16.99 -0.76 49.04
CA ASP A 93 18.31 -1.27 48.70
C ASP A 93 18.33 -1.62 47.20
N PRO A 94 19.38 -1.24 46.45
CA PRO A 94 19.49 -1.54 45.03
C PRO A 94 19.52 -3.06 44.86
N ILE A 95 18.42 -3.62 44.35
CA ILE A 95 18.36 -5.00 43.87
C ILE A 95 19.06 -4.99 42.51
N GLY A 96 20.39 -4.95 42.55
CA GLY A 96 21.24 -4.97 41.37
C GLY A 96 21.30 -6.38 40.80
N GLU A 97 20.33 -6.73 39.96
CA GLU A 97 20.61 -7.70 38.90
C GLU A 97 21.47 -6.94 37.88
N GLU A 98 22.72 -7.39 37.69
CA GLU A 98 23.57 -6.84 36.65
C GLU A 98 22.82 -7.00 35.32
N PRO A 99 22.65 -5.92 34.53
CA PRO A 99 21.97 -6.03 33.25
C PRO A 99 22.67 -7.11 32.44
N MET A 100 21.96 -8.20 32.14
CA MET A 100 22.52 -9.24 31.31
C MET A 100 22.89 -8.60 29.98
N PRO A 101 24.14 -8.75 29.50
CA PRO A 101 24.49 -8.27 28.17
C PRO A 101 23.60 -9.01 27.19
N CYS A 102 22.65 -8.27 26.60
CA CYS A 102 21.88 -8.73 25.47
C CYS A 102 22.86 -8.85 24.30
N GLU A 103 23.32 -10.07 24.03
CA GLU A 103 23.99 -10.34 22.76
C GLU A 103 22.95 -10.10 21.66
N PRO A 104 23.20 -9.20 20.69
CA PRO A 104 22.27 -9.01 19.60
C PRO A 104 22.09 -10.35 18.91
N GLU A 105 20.85 -10.82 18.82
CA GLU A 105 20.54 -12.02 18.04
C GLU A 105 21.02 -11.75 16.62
N GLN A 106 21.81 -12.69 16.07
CA GLN A 106 22.22 -12.57 14.67
C GLN A 106 20.95 -12.65 13.83
N PRO A 107 20.71 -11.69 12.91
CA PRO A 107 19.55 -11.74 12.06
C PRO A 107 19.57 -13.04 11.28
N GLU A 108 18.51 -13.85 11.42
CA GLU A 108 18.35 -15.04 10.61
C GLU A 108 18.16 -14.59 9.15
N PRO A 109 18.83 -15.24 8.18
CA PRO A 109 18.66 -14.91 6.78
C PRO A 109 17.19 -15.08 6.38
N PHE A 110 16.69 -14.17 5.54
CA PHE A 110 15.34 -14.26 5.00
C PHE A 110 15.26 -15.45 4.04
N GLU A 111 14.61 -16.52 4.48
CA GLU A 111 14.26 -17.69 3.68
C GLU A 111 12.73 -17.75 3.62
N PRO A 112 12.09 -17.24 2.54
CA PRO A 112 10.65 -17.33 2.40
C PRO A 112 10.27 -18.80 2.21
N ASP A 113 9.74 -19.43 3.26
CA ASP A 113 9.13 -20.75 3.22
C ASP A 113 7.62 -20.58 3.15
N PHE A 114 7.04 -20.90 1.99
CA PHE A 114 5.60 -20.88 1.75
C PHE A 114 5.05 -22.30 1.51
N GLU A 115 5.80 -23.35 1.85
CA GLU A 115 5.40 -24.72 1.55
C GLU A 115 4.12 -25.11 2.32
N GLU A 116 4.00 -24.69 3.58
CA GLU A 116 2.83 -24.97 4.43
C GLU A 116 1.58 -24.26 3.88
N GLU A 117 1.69 -22.97 3.57
CA GLU A 117 0.60 -22.17 3.01
C GLU A 117 0.18 -22.70 1.64
N ARG A 118 1.14 -23.06 0.77
CA ARG A 118 0.85 -23.64 -0.55
C ARG A 118 0.07 -24.95 -0.42
N ASP A 119 0.54 -25.85 0.45
CA ASP A 119 -0.08 -27.16 0.63
C ASP A 119 -1.48 -27.04 1.26
N GLU A 120 -1.67 -26.08 2.17
CA GLU A 120 -2.97 -25.74 2.72
C GLU A 120 -3.95 -25.18 1.67
N ILE A 121 -3.52 -24.18 0.89
CA ILE A 121 -4.36 -23.59 -0.17
C ILE A 121 -4.77 -24.68 -1.16
N ARG A 122 -3.81 -25.49 -1.61
CA ARG A 122 -4.08 -26.61 -2.51
C ARG A 122 -5.11 -27.58 -1.92
N ARG A 123 -4.93 -27.96 -0.65
CA ARG A 123 -5.86 -28.87 0.06
C ARG A 123 -7.27 -28.29 0.09
N VAL A 124 -7.43 -27.00 0.43
CA VAL A 124 -8.74 -26.34 0.47
C VAL A 124 -9.39 -26.30 -0.91
N LEU A 125 -8.65 -25.91 -1.95
CA LEU A 125 -9.17 -25.84 -3.31
C LEU A 125 -9.57 -27.23 -3.85
N GLU A 126 -8.74 -28.26 -3.63
CA GLU A 126 -8.97 -29.60 -4.17
C GLU A 126 -10.04 -30.40 -3.42
N GLU A 127 -10.03 -30.32 -2.08
CA GLU A 127 -10.85 -31.17 -1.22
C GLU A 127 -12.16 -30.51 -0.82
N ARG A 128 -12.22 -29.17 -0.79
CA ARG A 128 -13.41 -28.42 -0.36
C ARG A 128 -14.08 -27.70 -1.51
N ILE A 129 -13.40 -26.81 -2.23
CA ILE A 129 -14.03 -25.92 -3.22
C ILE A 129 -14.41 -26.66 -4.51
N PHE A 130 -13.42 -27.25 -5.20
CA PHE A 130 -13.61 -27.94 -6.49
C PHE A 130 -13.92 -29.43 -6.35
N ALA A 131 -14.54 -29.82 -5.24
CA ALA A 131 -14.96 -31.20 -5.01
C ALA A 131 -16.16 -31.58 -5.89
N ASP A 132 -16.22 -32.84 -6.34
CA ASP A 132 -17.33 -33.38 -7.14
C ASP A 132 -18.71 -33.18 -6.46
N ALA A 133 -18.73 -33.13 -5.12
CA ALA A 133 -19.95 -32.92 -4.34
C ALA A 133 -20.58 -31.54 -4.54
N ASN A 134 -19.79 -30.54 -4.98
CA ASN A 134 -20.26 -29.17 -5.18
C ASN A 134 -20.71 -28.92 -6.62
N VAL A 135 -20.55 -29.87 -7.55
CA VAL A 135 -20.95 -29.69 -8.96
C VAL A 135 -22.48 -29.56 -9.05
N GLU A 136 -22.96 -28.37 -9.42
CA GLU A 136 -24.38 -28.07 -9.69
C GLU A 136 -24.76 -28.54 -11.09
N THR A 137 -23.95 -28.15 -12.09
CA THR A 137 -24.10 -28.53 -13.49
C THR A 137 -22.74 -28.76 -14.14
N ALA A 138 -22.66 -29.70 -15.07
CA ALA A 138 -21.48 -29.93 -15.89
C ALA A 138 -21.93 -30.29 -17.30
N ASP A 139 -21.37 -29.60 -18.30
CA ASP A 139 -21.52 -29.95 -19.70
C ASP A 139 -20.15 -30.20 -20.36
N GLU A 140 -20.06 -30.07 -21.68
CA GLU A 140 -18.80 -30.31 -22.38
C GLU A 140 -17.81 -29.14 -22.22
N THR A 141 -18.26 -27.88 -22.10
CA THR A 141 -17.40 -26.68 -22.10
C THR A 141 -17.48 -25.84 -20.84
N GLU A 142 -18.39 -26.15 -19.92
CA GLU A 142 -18.53 -25.52 -18.61
C GLU A 142 -18.79 -26.51 -17.47
N VAL A 143 -18.25 -26.17 -16.29
CA VAL A 143 -18.61 -26.80 -15.01
C VAL A 143 -19.00 -25.70 -14.03
N THR A 144 -20.20 -25.79 -13.47
CA THR A 144 -20.67 -24.88 -12.41
C THR A 144 -20.67 -25.59 -11.07
N TYR A 145 -19.98 -25.02 -10.10
CA TYR A 145 -19.96 -25.44 -8.71
C TYR A 145 -20.87 -24.52 -7.89
N LEU A 146 -21.70 -25.07 -7.00
CA LEU A 146 -22.44 -24.32 -5.99
C LEU A 146 -21.70 -24.47 -4.66
N LEU A 147 -21.17 -23.36 -4.15
CA LEU A 147 -20.53 -23.32 -2.85
C LEU A 147 -21.59 -23.23 -1.76
N ARG A 148 -21.62 -24.24 -0.90
CA ARG A 148 -22.53 -24.30 0.23
C ARG A 148 -21.85 -23.79 1.49
N GLY A 149 -22.65 -23.31 2.42
CA GLY A 149 -22.20 -22.91 3.75
C GLY A 149 -21.32 -23.96 4.42
N GLU A 150 -21.71 -25.24 4.34
CA GLU A 150 -20.97 -26.35 4.97
C GLU A 150 -19.51 -26.49 4.50
N VAL A 151 -19.22 -25.99 3.29
CA VAL A 151 -17.88 -26.03 2.68
C VAL A 151 -17.07 -24.79 3.05
N VAL A 152 -17.70 -23.61 3.00
CA VAL A 152 -17.05 -22.31 3.23
C VAL A 152 -16.79 -22.10 4.73
N CYS A 153 -17.76 -22.42 5.58
CA CYS A 153 -17.75 -22.18 7.02
C CYS A 153 -17.14 -23.36 7.82
N ALA A 154 -16.34 -24.21 7.17
CA ALA A 154 -15.85 -25.46 7.77
C ALA A 154 -14.86 -25.27 8.94
N GLU A 155 -14.23 -24.10 9.02
CA GLU A 155 -13.22 -23.77 10.03
C GLU A 155 -13.73 -22.88 11.15
N GLU A 156 -14.98 -22.41 11.04
CA GLU A 156 -15.64 -21.61 12.08
C GLU A 156 -15.92 -22.43 13.34
N GLU A 157 -15.97 -21.74 14.48
CA GLU A 157 -16.41 -22.34 15.74
C GLU A 157 -17.87 -22.82 15.65
N GLU A 158 -18.25 -23.82 16.46
CA GLU A 158 -19.59 -24.43 16.32
C GLU A 158 -20.75 -23.44 16.50
N ASP A 159 -20.55 -22.40 17.31
CA ASP A 159 -21.56 -21.38 17.61
C ASP A 159 -21.76 -20.40 16.42
N ASP A 160 -20.69 -20.07 15.69
CA ASP A 160 -20.72 -19.12 14.56
C ASP A 160 -20.96 -19.82 13.20
N ARG A 161 -20.60 -21.11 13.09
CA ARG A 161 -20.74 -21.88 11.85
C ARG A 161 -22.17 -21.93 11.32
N ALA A 162 -23.17 -22.08 12.18
CA ALA A 162 -24.56 -22.21 11.73
C ALA A 162 -25.12 -20.93 11.11
N GLU A 163 -24.67 -19.77 11.60
CA GLU A 163 -25.01 -18.45 11.07
C GLU A 163 -24.31 -18.23 9.72
N CYS A 164 -22.98 -18.45 9.68
CA CYS A 164 -22.20 -18.43 8.44
C CYS A 164 -22.78 -19.37 7.37
N GLU A 165 -23.18 -20.60 7.73
CA GLU A 165 -23.74 -21.57 6.79
C GLU A 165 -25.03 -21.04 6.15
N ALA A 166 -25.89 -20.42 6.95
CA ALA A 166 -27.16 -19.87 6.49
C ALA A 166 -26.94 -18.65 5.57
N GLU A 167 -26.03 -17.76 5.91
CA GLU A 167 -25.66 -16.59 5.10
C GLU A 167 -25.09 -17.01 3.74
N VAL A 168 -24.10 -17.90 3.72
CA VAL A 168 -23.48 -18.39 2.48
C VAL A 168 -24.49 -19.09 1.58
N ASP A 169 -25.36 -19.94 2.15
CA ASP A 169 -26.40 -20.63 1.39
C ASP A 169 -27.43 -19.65 0.79
N ALA A 170 -27.74 -18.56 1.50
CA ALA A 170 -28.65 -17.52 1.03
C ALA A 170 -28.06 -16.72 -0.15
N LEU A 171 -26.74 -16.46 -0.12
CA LEU A 171 -26.03 -15.78 -1.21
C LEU A 171 -25.93 -16.62 -2.50
N GLN A 172 -26.09 -17.95 -2.42
CA GLN A 172 -26.02 -18.87 -3.57
C GLN A 172 -24.77 -18.68 -4.45
N ILE A 173 -23.59 -18.66 -3.82
CA ILE A 173 -22.33 -18.44 -4.50
C ILE A 173 -22.02 -19.60 -5.46
N ARG A 174 -21.77 -19.30 -6.73
CA ARG A 174 -21.43 -20.27 -7.76
C ARG A 174 -20.09 -19.93 -8.42
N LEU A 175 -19.34 -20.97 -8.77
CA LEU A 175 -18.12 -20.86 -9.56
C LEU A 175 -18.39 -21.49 -10.93
N GLN A 176 -18.40 -20.71 -12.01
CA GLN A 176 -18.51 -21.25 -13.38
C GLN A 176 -17.12 -21.31 -14.01
N ALA A 177 -16.60 -22.52 -14.14
CA ALA A 177 -15.33 -22.79 -14.79
C ALA A 177 -15.53 -23.07 -16.28
N ARG A 178 -14.72 -22.41 -17.12
CA ARG A 178 -14.65 -22.54 -18.58
C ARG A 178 -13.19 -22.68 -19.02
N SER A 179 -12.95 -23.22 -20.21
CA SER A 179 -11.60 -23.33 -20.77
C SER A 179 -11.57 -22.87 -22.21
N PHE A 180 -10.59 -22.06 -22.58
CA PHE A 180 -10.36 -21.60 -23.96
C PHE A 180 -9.06 -22.14 -24.57
N ALA A 181 -8.20 -22.74 -23.73
CA ALA A 181 -6.93 -23.34 -24.14
C ALA A 181 -6.57 -24.53 -23.22
N GLU A 182 -5.80 -25.47 -23.75
CA GLU A 182 -5.34 -26.64 -22.98
C GLU A 182 -4.54 -26.20 -21.75
N GLY A 183 -4.98 -26.63 -20.56
CA GLY A 183 -4.34 -26.28 -19.29
C GLY A 183 -4.67 -24.87 -18.77
N GLU A 184 -5.60 -24.15 -19.41
CA GLU A 184 -6.13 -22.89 -18.93
C GLU A 184 -7.58 -23.00 -18.50
N VAL A 185 -7.95 -22.34 -17.40
CA VAL A 185 -9.29 -22.32 -16.84
C VAL A 185 -9.64 -20.91 -16.39
N ASP A 186 -10.76 -20.41 -16.89
CA ASP A 186 -11.38 -19.17 -16.44
C ASP A 186 -12.56 -19.51 -15.51
N ILE A 187 -12.66 -18.86 -14.35
CA ILE A 187 -13.67 -19.09 -13.34
C ILE A 187 -14.40 -17.79 -13.03
N ASP A 188 -15.69 -17.72 -13.33
CA ASP A 188 -16.54 -16.60 -12.94
C ASP A 188 -17.19 -16.89 -11.58
N VAL A 189 -17.07 -15.93 -10.64
CA VAL A 189 -17.71 -16.00 -9.32
C VAL A 189 -19.06 -15.30 -9.41
N MET A 190 -20.12 -16.10 -9.42
CA MET A 190 -21.49 -15.63 -9.55
C MET A 190 -22.18 -15.62 -8.18
N VAL A 191 -22.88 -14.53 -7.86
CA VAL A 191 -23.63 -14.36 -6.61
C VAL A 191 -25.10 -14.13 -6.89
N GLY A 192 -25.94 -14.72 -6.05
CA GLY A 192 -27.39 -14.55 -6.07
C GLY A 192 -28.10 -15.32 -7.19
N PRO A 193 -29.44 -15.22 -7.23
CA PRO A 193 -30.27 -15.89 -8.23
C PRO A 193 -30.07 -15.31 -9.64
N ASP A 194 -29.71 -14.03 -9.74
CA ASP A 194 -29.44 -13.33 -10.99
C ASP A 194 -28.03 -13.58 -11.52
N ARG A 195 -27.21 -14.35 -10.79
CA ARG A 195 -25.84 -14.74 -11.17
C ARG A 195 -24.95 -13.53 -11.50
N LEU A 196 -24.97 -12.53 -10.62
CA LEU A 196 -24.12 -11.35 -10.73
C LEU A 196 -22.66 -11.80 -10.63
N SER A 197 -21.82 -11.42 -11.60
CA SER A 197 -20.42 -11.88 -11.67
C SER A 197 -19.45 -10.73 -11.45
N PRO A 198 -19.27 -10.26 -10.20
CA PRO A 198 -18.34 -9.16 -9.91
C PRO A 198 -16.88 -9.58 -10.04
N PHE A 199 -16.59 -10.89 -9.94
CA PHE A 199 -15.25 -11.43 -10.01
C PHE A 199 -15.09 -12.48 -11.11
N SER A 200 -13.98 -12.45 -11.84
CA SER A 200 -13.51 -13.55 -12.70
C SER A 200 -12.13 -13.99 -12.25
N LEU A 201 -11.67 -15.21 -12.53
CA LEU A 201 -10.35 -15.72 -12.21
C LEU A 201 -9.83 -16.44 -13.46
N ALA A 202 -8.55 -16.34 -13.81
CA ALA A 202 -7.93 -17.04 -14.91
C ALA A 202 -6.67 -17.75 -14.40
N PHE A 203 -6.64 -19.06 -14.60
CA PHE A 203 -5.56 -19.95 -14.20
C PHE A 203 -4.94 -20.52 -15.46
N GLY A 204 -3.64 -20.33 -15.64
CA GLY A 204 -2.86 -20.96 -16.69
C GLY A 204 -1.56 -21.55 -16.15
N PRO A 205 -0.79 -22.28 -16.96
CA PRO A 205 0.38 -23.02 -16.51
C PRO A 205 1.47 -22.16 -15.84
N ALA A 206 1.55 -20.89 -16.22
CA ALA A 206 2.52 -19.92 -15.72
C ALA A 206 1.89 -18.53 -15.49
N ARG A 207 0.57 -18.47 -15.29
CA ARG A 207 -0.17 -17.23 -15.04
C ARG A 207 -1.36 -17.46 -14.12
N VAL A 208 -1.60 -16.53 -13.21
CA VAL A 208 -2.78 -16.45 -12.33
C VAL A 208 -3.23 -15.00 -12.31
N ALA A 209 -4.53 -14.77 -12.49
CA ALA A 209 -5.06 -13.40 -12.59
C ALA A 209 -6.58 -13.44 -12.22
N ALA A 210 -7.27 -12.36 -11.76
CA ALA A 210 -8.75 -12.34 -11.49
C ALA A 210 -9.79 -11.13 -11.53
N ASP A 211 -10.53 -10.78 -12.61
CA ASP A 211 -11.37 -9.56 -12.84
C ASP A 211 -12.14 -8.99 -11.64
N VAL A 212 -12.15 -7.66 -11.42
CA VAL A 212 -13.16 -7.02 -10.56
C VAL A 212 -13.90 -5.95 -11.33
N ASP A 213 -15.21 -6.12 -11.45
CA ASP A 213 -16.13 -5.07 -11.89
C ASP A 213 -16.78 -4.42 -10.65
N LEU A 214 -16.39 -3.18 -10.36
CA LEU A 214 -16.85 -2.48 -9.16
C LEU A 214 -18.35 -2.17 -9.19
N ALA A 215 -18.94 -1.99 -10.38
CA ALA A 215 -20.38 -1.73 -10.49
C ALA A 215 -21.18 -2.99 -10.16
N ILE A 216 -20.77 -4.15 -10.67
CA ILE A 216 -21.42 -5.42 -10.33
C ILE A 216 -21.16 -5.79 -8.86
N LEU A 217 -19.98 -5.47 -8.32
CA LEU A 217 -19.67 -5.70 -6.91
C LEU A 217 -20.61 -4.93 -5.99
N LYS A 218 -20.94 -3.67 -6.33
CA LYS A 218 -21.95 -2.91 -5.61
C LYS A 218 -23.32 -3.58 -5.63
N ASP A 219 -23.77 -4.04 -6.80
CA ASP A 219 -25.04 -4.75 -6.92
C ASP A 219 -25.06 -6.04 -6.06
N VAL A 220 -23.92 -6.73 -5.94
CA VAL A 220 -23.78 -7.91 -5.07
C VAL A 220 -23.84 -7.56 -3.59
N VAL A 221 -23.18 -6.50 -3.14
CA VAL A 221 -23.23 -6.06 -1.73
C VAL A 221 -24.63 -5.59 -1.36
N GLU A 222 -25.31 -4.84 -2.24
CA GLU A 222 -26.70 -4.45 -2.05
C GLU A 222 -27.62 -5.68 -1.95
N PHE A 223 -27.44 -6.67 -2.83
CA PHE A 223 -28.17 -7.93 -2.76
C PHE A 223 -27.94 -8.66 -1.43
N ALA A 224 -26.67 -8.79 -1.01
CA ALA A 224 -26.30 -9.46 0.22
C ALA A 224 -26.94 -8.80 1.45
N SER A 225 -26.90 -7.46 1.53
CA SER A 225 -27.51 -6.72 2.65
C SER A 225 -29.01 -7.00 2.79
N VAL A 226 -29.74 -7.05 1.67
CA VAL A 226 -31.18 -7.35 1.67
C VAL A 226 -31.46 -8.80 2.06
N GLU A 227 -30.64 -9.74 1.60
CA GLU A 227 -30.84 -11.17 1.88
C GLU A 227 -30.53 -11.51 3.35
N MET A 228 -29.56 -10.81 3.95
CA MET A 228 -29.14 -11.02 5.34
C MET A 228 -29.94 -10.19 6.36
N ASP A 229 -30.90 -9.36 5.89
CA ASP A 229 -31.65 -8.39 6.73
C ASP A 229 -30.71 -7.42 7.48
N GLU A 230 -29.58 -7.09 6.83
CA GLU A 230 -28.57 -6.17 7.34
C GLU A 230 -28.69 -4.80 6.64
N GLU A 231 -28.56 -3.74 7.43
CA GLU A 231 -28.41 -2.41 6.85
C GLU A 231 -27.01 -2.26 6.26
N LEU A 232 -26.92 -1.71 5.04
CA LEU A 232 -25.62 -1.35 4.48
C LEU A 232 -24.89 -0.43 5.46
N ALA A 233 -23.60 -0.71 5.66
CA ALA A 233 -22.76 0.09 6.54
C ALA A 233 -22.90 1.58 6.23
N GLU A 234 -22.98 2.41 7.26
CA GLU A 234 -22.92 3.86 7.11
C GLU A 234 -21.64 4.21 6.35
N GLY A 235 -21.77 4.97 5.25
CA GLY A 235 -20.66 5.27 4.35
C GLY A 235 -20.44 4.28 3.21
N PHE A 236 -21.32 3.30 2.98
CA PHE A 236 -21.30 2.54 1.74
C PHE A 236 -21.50 3.48 0.52
N PRO A 237 -20.69 3.39 -0.55
CA PRO A 237 -20.73 4.33 -1.66
C PRO A 237 -22.03 4.21 -2.48
N GLU A 238 -22.69 5.36 -2.71
CA GLU A 238 -23.83 5.48 -3.63
C GLU A 238 -23.43 5.23 -5.10
N THR A 239 -22.19 5.58 -5.45
CA THR A 239 -21.58 5.33 -6.77
C THR A 239 -20.36 4.44 -6.58
N MET A 240 -20.32 3.32 -7.30
CA MET A 240 -19.17 2.43 -7.34
C MET A 240 -19.06 1.90 -8.76
N SER A 241 -17.99 2.28 -9.47
CA SER A 241 -17.77 1.87 -10.85
C SER A 241 -16.27 1.86 -11.17
N GLY A 242 -15.89 1.12 -12.20
CA GLY A 242 -14.51 0.92 -12.58
C GLY A 242 -14.15 -0.55 -12.68
N ARG A 243 -12.95 -0.82 -13.19
CA ARG A 243 -12.46 -2.18 -13.42
C ARG A 243 -10.99 -2.26 -13.07
N LEU A 244 -10.64 -3.22 -12.22
CA LEU A 244 -9.28 -3.48 -11.76
C LEU A 244 -8.85 -4.86 -12.26
N SER A 245 -7.62 -5.01 -12.75
CA SER A 245 -6.98 -6.30 -13.08
C SER A 245 -5.59 -6.41 -12.41
N ALA A 246 -5.09 -7.62 -12.13
CA ALA A 246 -3.85 -7.98 -11.45
C ALA A 246 -3.36 -9.39 -11.87
N GLU A 247 -2.37 -9.45 -12.75
CA GLU A 247 -1.85 -10.71 -13.27
C GLU A 247 -0.50 -11.04 -12.65
N LEU A 248 -0.39 -12.19 -11.99
CA LEU A 248 0.88 -12.83 -11.65
C LEU A 248 1.27 -13.78 -12.79
N SER A 249 2.45 -13.61 -13.36
CA SER A 249 2.96 -14.42 -14.46
C SER A 249 4.41 -14.82 -14.25
N ARG A 250 4.81 -15.94 -14.86
CA ARG A 250 6.18 -16.42 -14.91
C ARG A 250 6.63 -16.63 -16.35
N SER A 251 7.75 -16.01 -16.73
CA SER A 251 8.38 -16.18 -18.04
C SER A 251 9.86 -16.53 -17.87
N GLY A 252 10.15 -17.83 -17.84
CA GLY A 252 11.51 -18.33 -17.61
C GLY A 252 11.99 -18.03 -16.18
N ASN A 253 12.99 -17.14 -16.08
CA ASN A 253 13.58 -16.70 -14.81
C ASN A 253 12.93 -15.41 -14.28
N GLU A 254 11.95 -14.86 -14.99
CA GLU A 254 11.22 -13.66 -14.59
C GLU A 254 9.86 -14.03 -14.00
N VAL A 255 9.51 -13.39 -12.88
CA VAL A 255 8.21 -13.44 -12.23
C VAL A 255 7.68 -12.00 -12.16
N ALA A 256 6.45 -11.78 -12.62
CA ALA A 256 5.88 -10.44 -12.72
C ALA A 256 4.45 -10.40 -12.19
N LEU A 257 4.15 -9.47 -11.28
CA LEU A 257 2.80 -9.07 -10.88
C LEU A 257 2.45 -7.75 -11.58
N ASN A 258 1.38 -7.73 -12.38
CA ASN A 258 0.93 -6.57 -13.14
C ASN A 258 -0.47 -6.15 -12.70
N VAL A 259 -0.62 -4.99 -12.05
CA VAL A 259 -1.91 -4.39 -11.69
C VAL A 259 -2.28 -3.30 -12.69
N ALA A 260 -3.53 -3.28 -13.12
CA ALA A 260 -4.09 -2.29 -14.03
C ALA A 260 -5.46 -1.78 -13.56
N VAL A 261 -5.73 -0.53 -13.86
CA VAL A 261 -7.04 0.10 -13.77
C VAL A 261 -7.60 0.13 -15.20
N GLY A 262 -8.25 -0.95 -15.62
CA GLY A 262 -8.76 -1.12 -16.98
C GLY A 262 -9.88 -0.13 -17.34
N GLN A 263 -10.67 0.26 -16.34
CA GLN A 263 -11.64 1.35 -16.42
C GLN A 263 -11.47 2.25 -15.21
N ALA A 264 -11.51 3.57 -15.43
CA ALA A 264 -11.41 4.57 -14.38
C ALA A 264 -12.37 4.24 -13.22
N ILE A 265 -11.84 4.31 -12.01
CA ILE A 265 -12.55 4.01 -10.78
C ILE A 265 -13.23 5.29 -10.31
N ALA A 266 -14.50 5.18 -9.96
CA ALA A 266 -15.25 6.23 -9.29
C ALA A 266 -16.02 5.60 -8.13
N LEU A 267 -15.64 5.98 -6.91
CA LEU A 267 -16.33 5.64 -5.66
C LEU A 267 -16.86 6.95 -5.09
N ALA A 268 -18.14 7.06 -4.78
CA ALA A 268 -18.68 8.25 -4.11
C ALA A 268 -19.82 7.88 -3.18
N GLY A 269 -19.77 8.40 -1.96
CA GLY A 269 -20.88 8.39 -1.00
C GLY A 269 -21.38 9.80 -0.73
N GLU A 270 -22.18 9.98 0.32
CA GLU A 270 -22.70 11.30 0.70
C GLU A 270 -21.58 12.30 1.03
N MET A 271 -20.52 11.84 1.70
CA MET A 271 -19.46 12.71 2.24
C MET A 271 -18.09 12.52 1.60
N PHE A 272 -17.91 11.50 0.75
CA PHE A 272 -16.59 11.20 0.17
C PHE A 272 -16.67 10.89 -1.33
N SER A 273 -15.57 11.12 -2.03
CA SER A 273 -15.36 10.68 -3.40
C SER A 273 -13.91 10.28 -3.66
N ILE A 274 -13.71 9.19 -4.39
CA ILE A 274 -12.42 8.68 -4.83
C ILE A 274 -12.51 8.44 -6.33
N ASP A 275 -11.70 9.16 -7.11
CA ASP A 275 -11.59 8.98 -8.55
C ASP A 275 -10.16 8.56 -8.91
N VAL A 276 -10.01 7.45 -9.62
CA VAL A 276 -8.72 6.97 -10.15
C VAL A 276 -8.82 6.84 -11.65
N ALA A 277 -7.98 7.55 -12.39
CA ALA A 277 -7.94 7.43 -13.84
C ALA A 277 -7.49 6.04 -14.29
N ALA A 278 -7.97 5.62 -15.46
CA ALA A 278 -7.56 4.35 -16.06
C ALA A 278 -6.06 4.34 -16.32
N SER A 279 -5.42 3.22 -15.99
CA SER A 279 -4.04 2.94 -16.32
C SER A 279 -3.88 1.46 -16.68
N PRO A 280 -3.40 1.12 -17.90
CA PRO A 280 -3.24 -0.27 -18.31
C PRO A 280 -2.12 -1.01 -17.55
N ARG A 281 -1.25 -0.29 -16.83
CA ARG A 281 -0.14 -0.84 -16.03
C ARG A 281 0.09 0.07 -14.81
N ALA A 282 -0.92 0.17 -13.95
CA ALA A 282 -0.90 1.02 -12.77
C ALA A 282 0.27 0.71 -11.83
N LEU A 283 0.55 -0.58 -11.63
CA LEU A 283 1.67 -1.09 -10.85
C LEU A 283 2.21 -2.35 -11.51
N GLU A 284 3.52 -2.52 -11.51
CA GLU A 284 4.17 -3.75 -11.91
C GLU A 284 5.33 -4.08 -10.98
N ILE A 285 5.32 -5.29 -10.43
CA ILE A 285 6.41 -5.83 -9.62
C ILE A 285 7.05 -6.96 -10.41
N ARG A 286 8.34 -6.86 -10.73
CA ARG A 286 9.10 -7.91 -11.41
C ARG A 286 10.26 -8.38 -10.57
N SER A 287 10.50 -9.68 -10.60
CA SER A 287 11.72 -10.30 -10.10
C SER A 287 12.40 -11.07 -11.24
N ASP A 288 13.67 -10.78 -11.48
CA ASP A 288 14.55 -11.53 -12.39
C ASP A 288 15.59 -12.30 -11.57
N ILE A 289 15.42 -13.62 -11.52
CA ILE A 289 16.26 -14.53 -10.73
C ILE A 289 17.68 -14.61 -11.30
N GLU A 290 17.85 -14.51 -12.63
CA GLU A 290 19.16 -14.60 -13.27
C GLU A 290 19.95 -13.31 -13.11
N ALA A 291 19.28 -12.17 -13.29
CA ALA A 291 19.88 -10.86 -13.06
C ALA A 291 20.00 -10.48 -11.58
N ARG A 292 19.34 -11.22 -10.68
CA ARG A 292 19.23 -10.91 -9.24
C ARG A 292 18.70 -9.49 -9.03
N ALA A 293 17.63 -9.16 -9.75
CA ALA A 293 17.05 -7.84 -9.79
C ALA A 293 15.58 -7.88 -9.39
N PHE A 294 15.18 -6.97 -8.51
CA PHE A 294 13.79 -6.75 -8.13
C PHE A 294 13.37 -5.36 -8.58
N ARG A 295 12.26 -5.23 -9.29
CA ARG A 295 11.80 -3.97 -9.86
C ARG A 295 10.34 -3.71 -9.52
N VAL A 296 10.03 -2.49 -9.11
CA VAL A 296 8.67 -1.99 -8.90
C VAL A 296 8.48 -0.77 -9.80
N GLU A 297 7.56 -0.87 -10.76
CA GLU A 297 7.19 0.22 -11.67
C GLU A 297 5.78 0.67 -11.33
N ALA A 298 5.59 1.96 -11.13
CA ALA A 298 4.27 2.57 -10.97
C ALA A 298 4.03 3.50 -12.16
N ASP A 299 2.82 3.42 -12.73
CA ASP A 299 2.32 4.34 -13.77
C ASP A 299 0.82 4.52 -13.50
N MET A 300 0.51 5.16 -12.37
CA MET A 300 -0.86 5.46 -11.98
C MET A 300 -1.29 6.77 -12.63
N GLY A 301 -2.50 6.76 -13.21
CA GLY A 301 -3.12 7.98 -13.71
C GLY A 301 -3.54 8.93 -12.58
N ALA A 302 -4.21 10.02 -12.96
CA ALA A 302 -4.69 11.01 -11.99
C ALA A 302 -5.54 10.37 -10.88
N LEU A 303 -5.32 10.82 -9.65
CA LEU A 303 -6.03 10.41 -8.44
C LEU A 303 -6.67 11.65 -7.82
N SER A 304 -7.95 11.57 -7.46
CA SER A 304 -8.64 12.60 -6.70
C SER A 304 -9.35 11.96 -5.52
N LEU A 305 -9.17 12.56 -4.34
CA LEU A 305 -9.77 12.15 -3.09
C LEU A 305 -10.52 13.34 -2.50
N ASN A 306 -11.70 13.09 -1.95
CA ASN A 306 -12.45 14.02 -1.13
C ASN A 306 -13.07 13.24 0.03
N PHE A 307 -12.92 13.71 1.26
CA PHE A 307 -13.42 13.05 2.46
C PHE A 307 -13.70 14.10 3.56
N PRO A 308 -14.63 13.81 4.48
CA PRO A 308 -14.86 14.68 5.63
C PRO A 308 -13.79 14.40 6.71
N THR A 309 -13.39 15.41 7.48
CA THR A 309 -12.49 15.23 8.63
C THR A 309 -13.16 14.59 9.85
N GLY A 310 -14.47 14.35 9.79
CA GLY A 310 -15.28 13.90 10.92
C GLY A 310 -15.56 15.05 11.90
N GLU A 311 -16.55 14.86 12.75
CA GLU A 311 -16.86 15.79 13.83
C GLU A 311 -16.00 15.45 15.06
N VAL A 312 -15.47 16.47 15.75
CA VAL A 312 -14.80 16.25 17.03
C VAL A 312 -15.85 16.41 18.13
N GLU A 313 -16.10 15.32 18.85
CA GLU A 313 -17.00 15.31 20.00
C GLU A 313 -16.22 15.30 21.31
N GLU A 314 -16.56 16.22 22.22
CA GLU A 314 -16.14 16.12 23.62
C GLU A 314 -17.25 15.48 24.43
N CYS A 315 -16.93 14.32 25.03
CA CYS A 315 -17.86 13.60 25.89
C CYS A 315 -17.57 13.84 27.37
N TYR A 316 -18.61 14.14 28.14
CA TYR A 316 -18.54 14.42 29.56
C TYR A 316 -19.74 13.83 30.32
N ASP A 317 -19.49 13.45 31.57
CA ASP A 317 -20.52 12.96 32.48
C ASP A 317 -21.31 14.12 33.09
N VAL A 318 -22.62 14.16 32.86
CA VAL A 318 -23.54 15.15 33.42
C VAL A 318 -24.38 14.50 34.51
N GLU A 319 -24.35 15.05 35.73
CA GLU A 319 -25.21 14.56 36.81
C GLU A 319 -26.69 14.81 36.46
N VAL A 320 -27.49 13.74 36.46
CA VAL A 320 -28.91 13.80 36.07
C VAL A 320 -29.68 14.68 37.07
N PRO A 321 -30.40 15.72 36.63
CA PRO A 321 -31.08 16.65 37.52
C PRO A 321 -32.08 15.96 38.46
N GLY A 322 -31.76 15.94 39.76
CA GLY A 322 -32.62 15.37 40.80
C GLY A 322 -32.24 13.95 41.25
N GLU A 323 -31.21 13.34 40.64
CA GLU A 323 -30.74 12.00 40.96
C GLU A 323 -29.24 12.03 41.32
N PRO A 324 -28.88 12.44 42.55
CA PRO A 324 -27.49 12.64 42.90
C PRO A 324 -26.68 11.33 42.84
N GLY A 325 -25.54 11.38 42.17
CA GLY A 325 -24.70 10.21 41.88
C GLY A 325 -25.13 9.37 40.68
N ASN A 326 -26.13 9.79 39.90
CA ASN A 326 -26.44 9.23 38.60
C ASN A 326 -25.93 10.20 37.52
N TYR A 327 -25.09 9.70 36.60
CA TYR A 327 -24.47 10.49 35.54
C TYR A 327 -24.92 9.96 34.18
N GLU A 328 -25.23 10.88 33.27
CA GLU A 328 -25.51 10.59 31.87
C GLU A 328 -24.30 11.01 31.04
N PHE A 329 -23.87 10.13 30.16
CA PHE A 329 -22.79 10.39 29.22
C PHE A 329 -23.34 11.27 28.10
N ASN A 330 -22.84 12.50 27.99
CA ASN A 330 -23.25 13.43 26.95
C ASN A 330 -22.05 13.78 26.09
N CYS A 331 -22.20 13.71 24.78
CA CYS A 331 -21.20 14.15 23.81
C CYS A 331 -21.71 15.40 23.12
N GLU A 332 -20.88 16.44 23.04
CA GLU A 332 -21.16 17.64 22.26
C GLU A 332 -20.12 17.79 21.17
N VAL A 333 -20.58 18.11 19.95
CA VAL A 333 -19.70 18.47 18.86
C VAL A 333 -19.02 19.79 19.22
N VAL A 334 -17.72 19.75 19.45
CA VAL A 334 -16.91 20.93 19.75
C VAL A 334 -16.27 21.51 18.49
N GLU A 335 -16.14 20.71 17.44
CA GLU A 335 -15.61 21.10 16.13
C GLU A 335 -16.44 20.44 15.03
N GLU A 336 -17.05 21.27 14.18
CA GLU A 336 -17.76 20.78 12.98
C GLU A 336 -16.72 20.22 12.00
N GLY A 337 -17.01 19.05 11.43
CA GLY A 337 -16.16 18.49 10.38
C GLY A 337 -16.20 19.36 9.12
N TYR A 338 -15.12 19.34 8.36
CA TYR A 338 -14.99 20.03 7.08
C TYR A 338 -14.55 19.05 5.98
N GLN A 339 -14.70 19.45 4.73
CA GLN A 339 -14.26 18.64 3.59
C GLN A 339 -12.79 18.87 3.30
N MET A 340 -12.02 17.78 3.27
CA MET A 340 -10.66 17.77 2.75
C MET A 340 -10.62 17.07 1.41
N GLY A 341 -9.80 17.59 0.51
CA GLY A 341 -9.52 16.98 -0.77
C GLY A 341 -8.03 16.87 -1.05
N ALA A 342 -7.65 15.90 -1.86
CA ALA A 342 -6.31 15.79 -2.42
C ALA A 342 -6.39 15.40 -3.89
N ALA A 343 -5.55 15.98 -4.74
CA ALA A 343 -5.45 15.62 -6.15
C ALA A 343 -4.00 15.40 -6.56
N LEU A 344 -3.75 14.30 -7.25
CA LEU A 344 -2.48 13.97 -7.89
C LEU A 344 -2.71 13.81 -9.39
N ALA A 345 -1.83 14.39 -10.21
CA ALA A 345 -1.93 14.29 -11.66
C ALA A 345 -1.56 12.90 -12.19
N GLY A 346 -0.89 12.11 -11.35
CA GLY A 346 -0.47 10.73 -11.58
C GLY A 346 0.73 10.40 -10.71
N ILE A 347 1.18 9.15 -10.74
CA ILE A 347 2.45 8.72 -10.16
C ILE A 347 3.15 7.88 -11.22
N GLN A 348 4.36 8.26 -11.58
CA GLN A 348 5.20 7.48 -12.50
C GLN A 348 6.56 7.23 -11.87
N GLY A 349 7.16 6.07 -12.11
CA GLY A 349 8.53 5.79 -11.71
C GLY A 349 8.84 4.30 -11.66
N ALA A 350 10.12 3.95 -11.71
CA ALA A 350 10.59 2.59 -11.57
C ALA A 350 11.69 2.51 -10.50
N LEU A 351 11.41 1.81 -9.41
CA LEU A 351 12.37 1.41 -8.39
C LEU A 351 12.99 0.08 -8.81
N SER A 352 14.33 -0.01 -8.83
CA SER A 352 15.06 -1.24 -9.15
C SER A 352 16.10 -1.50 -8.08
N PHE A 353 16.03 -2.69 -7.48
CA PHE A 353 16.97 -3.18 -6.50
C PHE A 353 17.87 -4.25 -7.16
N LEU A 354 19.16 -3.97 -7.23
CA LEU A 354 20.17 -4.81 -7.86
C LEU A 354 20.99 -5.50 -6.76
N ALA A 355 20.54 -6.67 -6.31
CA ALA A 355 21.12 -7.34 -5.14
C ALA A 355 22.61 -7.69 -5.34
N GLY A 356 23.02 -8.01 -6.57
CA GLY A 356 24.42 -8.29 -6.88
C GLY A 356 25.37 -7.08 -6.77
N GLU A 357 24.82 -5.85 -6.74
CA GLU A 357 25.57 -4.60 -6.67
C GLU A 357 25.32 -3.82 -5.37
N ASP A 358 24.44 -4.31 -4.48
CA ASP A 358 23.94 -3.58 -3.30
C ASP A 358 23.53 -2.13 -3.66
N ARG A 359 22.79 -1.99 -4.77
CA ARG A 359 22.37 -0.72 -5.35
C ARG A 359 20.86 -0.63 -5.52
N LEU A 360 20.31 0.55 -5.24
CA LEU A 360 18.92 0.89 -5.46
C LEU A 360 18.86 2.06 -6.46
N GLU A 361 18.08 1.88 -7.52
CA GLU A 361 17.88 2.88 -8.55
C GLU A 361 16.40 3.28 -8.59
N LEU A 362 16.12 4.58 -8.59
CA LEU A 362 14.81 5.13 -8.90
C LEU A 362 14.92 5.83 -10.25
N ARG A 363 14.05 5.48 -11.20
CA ARG A 363 14.08 6.03 -12.56
C ARG A 363 12.75 6.67 -12.90
N GLY A 364 12.80 7.87 -13.47
CA GLY A 364 11.65 8.60 -13.99
C GLY A 364 10.59 8.89 -12.93
N PHE A 365 10.97 9.03 -11.65
CA PHE A 365 10.00 9.29 -10.60
C PHE A 365 9.35 10.66 -10.79
N GLY A 366 8.02 10.74 -10.72
CA GLY A 366 7.29 11.99 -10.82
C GLY A 366 5.85 11.88 -10.34
N LEU A 367 5.28 13.03 -9.96
CA LEU A 367 3.91 13.17 -9.44
C LEU A 367 2.90 13.60 -10.53
N GLY A 368 3.19 13.21 -11.78
CA GLY A 368 2.38 13.52 -12.95
C GLY A 368 2.70 14.88 -13.59
N ALA A 369 1.79 15.37 -14.44
CA ALA A 369 2.01 16.53 -15.31
C ALA A 369 1.65 17.89 -14.68
N SER A 370 1.11 17.90 -13.46
CA SER A 370 0.75 19.11 -12.71
C SER A 370 1.07 18.92 -11.22
N PRO A 371 1.08 20.00 -10.42
CA PRO A 371 1.30 19.90 -8.98
C PRO A 371 0.33 18.94 -8.29
N ALA A 372 0.80 18.31 -7.22
CA ALA A 372 -0.06 17.66 -6.24
C ALA A 372 -0.77 18.74 -5.42
N GLN A 373 -2.08 18.62 -5.20
CA GLN A 373 -2.88 19.67 -4.58
C GLN A 373 -3.65 19.14 -3.38
N VAL A 374 -3.82 19.99 -2.37
CA VAL A 374 -4.67 19.75 -1.19
C VAL A 374 -5.72 20.85 -1.13
N PHE A 375 -6.95 20.45 -0.84
CA PHE A 375 -8.12 21.31 -0.78
C PHE A 375 -8.77 21.23 0.60
N VAL A 376 -9.34 22.35 1.04
CA VAL A 376 -10.22 22.43 2.21
C VAL A 376 -11.45 23.21 1.79
N GLU A 377 -12.65 22.64 1.99
CA GLU A 377 -13.92 23.24 1.52
C GLU A 377 -13.91 23.60 0.02
N GLY A 378 -13.18 22.81 -0.78
CA GLY A 378 -13.00 23.02 -2.21
C GLY A 378 -12.02 24.15 -2.59
N GLU A 379 -11.42 24.85 -1.63
CA GLU A 379 -10.37 25.83 -1.86
C GLU A 379 -8.99 25.17 -1.78
N GLU A 380 -8.12 25.44 -2.75
CA GLU A 380 -6.74 24.96 -2.75
C GLU A 380 -5.97 25.65 -1.61
N VAL A 381 -5.42 24.86 -0.68
CA VAL A 381 -4.67 25.36 0.47
C VAL A 381 -3.22 24.94 0.50
N ALA A 382 -2.85 23.93 -0.28
CA ALA A 382 -1.45 23.59 -0.52
C ALA A 382 -1.26 23.00 -1.91
N ALA A 383 -0.08 23.23 -2.50
CA ALA A 383 0.33 22.56 -3.73
C ALA A 383 1.82 22.22 -3.68
N LEU A 384 2.16 20.98 -4.03
CA LEU A 384 3.53 20.51 -4.18
C LEU A 384 3.85 20.35 -5.67
N ASP A 385 4.74 21.20 -6.17
CA ASP A 385 5.31 21.09 -7.51
C ASP A 385 6.66 20.35 -7.45
N PHE A 386 6.77 19.26 -8.22
CA PHE A 386 7.92 18.37 -8.23
C PHE A 386 8.66 18.49 -9.56
N ASN A 387 9.92 18.92 -9.51
CA ASN A 387 10.86 19.01 -10.63
C ASN A 387 10.28 19.78 -11.84
N ALA A 388 9.56 20.87 -11.62
CA ALA A 388 8.87 21.63 -12.66
C ALA A 388 9.79 22.03 -13.82
N ASP A 389 10.98 22.55 -13.49
CA ASP A 389 11.99 22.98 -14.47
C ASP A 389 12.80 21.82 -15.07
N HIS A 390 12.60 20.61 -14.55
CA HIS A 390 13.29 19.38 -14.93
C HIS A 390 12.36 18.35 -15.57
N GLY A 391 11.22 18.80 -16.10
CA GLY A 391 10.27 17.92 -16.80
C GLY A 391 9.46 17.01 -15.87
N ARG A 392 9.38 17.35 -14.57
CA ARG A 392 8.64 16.63 -13.52
C ARG A 392 9.06 15.17 -13.36
N SER A 393 10.35 14.92 -13.54
CA SER A 393 10.95 13.60 -13.39
C SER A 393 12.28 13.67 -12.64
N LEU A 394 12.59 12.65 -11.86
CA LEU A 394 13.84 12.49 -11.13
C LEU A 394 14.36 11.07 -11.28
N ASP A 395 15.64 10.94 -11.60
CA ASP A 395 16.39 9.71 -11.43
C ASP A 395 17.23 9.81 -10.15
N LEU A 396 17.18 8.80 -9.28
CA LEU A 396 18.02 8.64 -8.10
C LEU A 396 18.80 7.34 -8.17
N ASP A 397 20.03 7.37 -7.66
CA ASP A 397 20.91 6.22 -7.51
C ASP A 397 21.46 6.21 -6.10
N LEU A 398 21.14 5.16 -5.35
CA LEU A 398 21.59 4.93 -3.99
C LEU A 398 22.53 3.72 -3.99
N ALA A 399 23.72 3.89 -3.45
CA ALA A 399 24.71 2.83 -3.32
C ALA A 399 25.40 2.89 -1.96
N LYS A 400 25.68 1.73 -1.38
CA LYS A 400 26.49 1.63 -0.17
C LYS A 400 27.95 1.95 -0.50
N ASP A 401 28.57 2.84 0.28
CA ASP A 401 30.00 3.19 0.16
C ASP A 401 30.66 3.16 1.54
N GLY A 402 31.10 1.96 1.93
CA GLY A 402 31.52 1.69 3.31
C GLY A 402 30.31 1.55 4.22
N ASP A 403 30.29 2.32 5.31
CA ASP A 403 29.16 2.43 6.24
C ASP A 403 28.18 3.55 5.85
N ASP A 404 28.53 4.36 4.83
CA ASP A 404 27.72 5.47 4.34
C ASP A 404 26.85 5.05 3.15
N ILE A 405 25.81 5.84 2.87
CA ILE A 405 25.01 5.77 1.65
C ILE A 405 25.35 6.94 0.74
N ALA A 406 25.84 6.64 -0.46
CA ALA A 406 26.02 7.61 -1.52
C ALA A 406 24.73 7.71 -2.34
N ILE A 407 24.22 8.93 -2.50
CA ILE A 407 23.04 9.24 -3.29
C ILE A 407 23.48 10.14 -4.43
N SER A 408 23.15 9.78 -5.67
CA SER A 408 23.29 10.68 -6.81
C SER A 408 21.98 10.84 -7.54
N MET A 409 21.78 12.02 -8.14
CA MET A 409 20.54 12.36 -8.80
C MET A 409 20.78 12.93 -10.20
N SER A 410 19.79 12.83 -11.08
CA SER A 410 19.81 13.47 -12.40
C SER A 410 18.40 13.85 -12.84
N PRO A 411 18.17 15.04 -13.41
CA PRO A 411 19.13 16.14 -13.59
C PRO A 411 19.53 16.84 -12.27
N GLY A 412 18.63 16.88 -11.30
CA GLY A 412 18.72 17.57 -10.01
C GLY A 412 17.36 17.45 -9.31
N LEU A 413 17.27 17.92 -8.07
CA LEU A 413 16.01 17.96 -7.31
C LEU A 413 15.53 19.41 -7.23
N ASP A 414 14.25 19.63 -7.44
CA ASP A 414 13.56 20.91 -7.35
C ASP A 414 12.15 20.63 -6.80
N LEU A 415 11.90 21.08 -5.57
CA LEU A 415 10.63 20.93 -4.88
C LEU A 415 10.12 22.32 -4.51
N GLU A 416 8.89 22.62 -4.88
CA GLU A 416 8.20 23.84 -4.47
C GLU A 416 6.90 23.46 -3.76
N LEU A 417 6.74 23.88 -2.51
CA LEU A 417 5.53 23.71 -1.72
C LEU A 417 4.92 25.09 -1.48
N MET A 418 3.78 25.33 -2.13
CA MET A 418 2.93 26.47 -1.85
C MET A 418 1.96 26.14 -0.71
N LEU A 419 1.85 27.05 0.25
CA LEU A 419 0.91 27.02 1.37
C LEU A 419 0.04 28.27 1.32
N ALA A 420 -1.27 28.09 1.37
CA ALA A 420 -2.29 29.14 1.39
C ALA A 420 -3.35 28.84 2.45
N LEU A 421 -2.91 28.42 3.65
CA LEU A 421 -3.79 27.99 4.73
C LEU A 421 -4.64 29.12 5.33
N TYR A 422 -4.36 30.40 5.00
CA TYR A 422 -5.27 31.51 5.31
C TYR A 422 -6.70 31.29 4.78
N ARG A 423 -6.86 30.47 3.73
CA ARG A 423 -8.18 30.11 3.16
C ARG A 423 -8.97 29.15 4.04
N ALA A 424 -8.27 28.36 4.86
CA ALA A 424 -8.85 27.37 5.76
C ALA A 424 -8.78 27.79 7.25
N GLN A 425 -8.36 29.02 7.56
CA GLN A 425 -8.20 29.50 8.94
C GLN A 425 -9.51 29.47 9.76
N ASP A 426 -10.66 29.43 9.08
CA ASP A 426 -11.97 29.37 9.74
C ASP A 426 -12.28 27.95 10.25
N VAL A 427 -11.58 26.93 9.75
CA VAL A 427 -11.80 25.50 10.10
C VAL A 427 -10.54 24.80 10.62
N ILE A 428 -9.34 25.36 10.42
CA ILE A 428 -8.09 24.82 10.98
C ILE A 428 -7.59 25.76 12.07
N SER A 429 -7.47 25.25 13.30
CA SER A 429 -6.88 25.99 14.42
C SER A 429 -5.35 25.87 14.45
N ASP A 430 -4.71 26.69 15.28
CA ASP A 430 -3.28 26.58 15.64
C ASP A 430 -2.30 26.69 14.46
N LEU A 431 -2.70 27.39 13.39
CA LEU A 431 -1.80 27.72 12.29
C LEU A 431 -0.78 28.78 12.69
N GLU A 432 0.50 28.49 12.47
CA GLU A 432 1.59 29.46 12.62
C GLU A 432 1.56 30.48 11.47
N GLU A 433 2.06 31.70 11.71
CA GLU A 433 1.96 32.81 10.74
C GLU A 433 2.60 32.47 9.38
N TRP A 434 3.70 31.72 9.39
CA TRP A 434 4.37 31.30 8.16
C TRP A 434 3.58 30.25 7.35
N MET A 435 2.69 29.49 7.99
CA MET A 435 1.87 28.49 7.29
C MET A 435 0.72 29.14 6.48
N LEU A 436 0.38 30.40 6.79
CA LEU A 436 -0.80 31.04 6.24
C LEU A 436 -0.65 31.33 4.74
N ASP A 437 0.49 31.86 4.31
CA ASP A 437 0.77 32.24 2.91
C ASP A 437 2.28 32.20 2.68
N ASP A 438 2.82 31.06 2.24
CA ASP A 438 4.26 30.89 1.99
C ASP A 438 4.52 29.97 0.79
N VAL A 439 5.68 30.15 0.18
CA VAL A 439 6.24 29.27 -0.85
C VAL A 439 7.59 28.79 -0.34
N LEU A 440 7.66 27.51 -0.02
CA LEU A 440 8.87 26.83 0.40
C LEU A 440 9.51 26.17 -0.81
N SER A 441 10.80 26.40 -1.03
CA SER A 441 11.55 25.74 -2.11
C SER A 441 12.71 24.92 -1.56
N LEU A 442 12.95 23.73 -2.11
CA LEU A 442 14.18 22.95 -1.90
C LEU A 442 14.75 22.54 -3.26
N VAL A 443 15.96 23.01 -3.55
CA VAL A 443 16.65 22.77 -4.83
C VAL A 443 18.02 22.16 -4.56
N ILE A 444 18.35 21.08 -5.27
CA ILE A 444 19.68 20.49 -5.34
C ILE A 444 20.10 20.44 -6.81
N ASP A 445 20.97 21.35 -7.21
CA ASP A 445 21.45 21.53 -8.60
C ASP A 445 22.95 21.91 -8.61
N GLY A 446 23.45 22.60 -9.64
CA GLY A 446 24.83 23.10 -9.73
C GLY A 446 25.85 22.08 -10.23
N ASP A 447 25.43 20.85 -10.51
CA ASP A 447 26.21 19.79 -11.17
C ASP A 447 25.31 18.99 -12.12
N ALA A 448 25.86 18.34 -13.14
CA ALA A 448 25.07 17.50 -14.05
C ALA A 448 24.52 16.23 -13.36
N SER A 449 25.11 15.86 -12.23
CA SER A 449 24.64 14.79 -11.36
C SER A 449 24.94 15.17 -9.91
N PRO A 450 24.08 15.98 -9.24
CA PRO A 450 24.26 16.31 -7.84
C PRO A 450 24.35 15.04 -6.98
N ALA A 451 25.08 15.12 -5.87
CA ALA A 451 25.33 13.95 -5.03
C ALA A 451 25.38 14.31 -3.55
N LEU A 452 24.76 13.46 -2.74
CA LEU A 452 24.73 13.50 -1.28
C LEU A 452 25.40 12.25 -0.72
N ARG A 453 25.86 12.34 0.51
CA ARG A 453 26.30 11.21 1.32
C ARG A 453 25.62 11.27 2.68
N ILE A 454 25.03 10.16 3.10
CA ILE A 454 24.41 10.01 4.43
C ILE A 454 25.27 9.03 5.23
N GLY A 455 25.72 9.44 6.40
CA GLY A 455 26.58 8.63 7.28
C GLY A 455 26.55 9.11 8.73
N GLU A 456 27.53 8.69 9.53
CA GLU A 456 27.62 9.10 10.95
C GLU A 456 27.74 10.62 11.13
N ALA A 457 28.35 11.31 10.15
CA ALA A 457 28.51 12.76 10.14
C ALA A 457 27.25 13.54 9.68
N GLY A 458 26.13 12.85 9.47
CA GLY A 458 24.89 13.43 8.94
C GLY A 458 24.82 13.46 7.41
N VAL A 459 24.11 14.45 6.85
CA VAL A 459 23.91 14.58 5.40
C VAL A 459 24.93 15.56 4.82
N LYS A 460 25.86 15.03 4.04
CA LYS A 460 26.90 15.80 3.34
C LYS A 460 26.54 16.00 1.88
N LEU A 461 26.67 17.23 1.39
CA LEU A 461 26.60 17.52 -0.05
C LEU A 461 27.97 17.28 -0.69
N GLU A 462 28.09 16.28 -1.57
CA GLU A 462 29.36 15.96 -2.23
C GLU A 462 29.56 16.74 -3.52
N ARG A 463 28.50 16.89 -4.31
CA ARG A 463 28.49 17.57 -5.61
C ARG A 463 27.21 18.37 -5.77
N GLY A 464 27.33 19.55 -6.37
CA GLY A 464 26.24 20.49 -6.56
C GLY A 464 26.15 21.55 -5.45
N GLN A 465 24.97 22.14 -5.33
CA GLN A 465 24.57 23.13 -4.35
C GLN A 465 23.15 22.77 -3.89
N LEU A 466 22.91 22.84 -2.58
CA LEU A 466 21.57 22.78 -2.02
C LEU A 466 21.14 24.20 -1.64
N MET A 467 19.91 24.55 -2.01
CA MET A 467 19.26 25.81 -1.66
C MET A 467 17.89 25.50 -1.06
N MET A 468 17.61 26.05 0.10
CA MET A 468 16.26 26.07 0.66
C MET A 468 15.82 27.52 0.80
N SER A 469 14.58 27.85 0.45
CA SER A 469 14.03 29.18 0.70
C SER A 469 12.59 29.16 1.22
N SER A 470 12.22 30.23 1.94
CA SER A 470 10.85 30.59 2.33
C SER A 470 10.62 32.03 1.88
N GLU A 471 9.56 32.27 1.11
CA GLU A 471 9.21 33.61 0.63
C GLU A 471 8.66 34.48 1.77
N ALA A 472 7.83 33.91 2.65
CA ALA A 472 7.20 34.63 3.75
C ALA A 472 8.21 35.04 4.84
N ALA A 473 9.16 34.17 5.17
CA ALA A 473 10.19 34.45 6.17
C ALA A 473 11.38 35.26 5.59
N GLU A 474 11.45 35.44 4.27
CA GLU A 474 12.62 36.01 3.57
C GLU A 474 13.95 35.27 3.91
N VAL A 475 13.87 33.96 4.16
CA VAL A 475 15.02 33.11 4.54
C VAL A 475 15.54 32.34 3.33
N VAL A 476 16.86 32.35 3.15
CA VAL A 476 17.56 31.52 2.15
C VAL A 476 18.73 30.81 2.82
N VAL A 477 18.73 29.48 2.74
CA VAL A 477 19.81 28.62 3.23
C VAL A 477 20.54 28.02 2.04
N GLU A 478 21.84 28.30 1.94
CA GLU A 478 22.70 27.75 0.90
C GLU A 478 23.74 26.81 1.51
N VAL A 479 23.85 25.60 0.96
CA VAL A 479 24.85 24.61 1.34
C VAL A 479 25.68 24.27 0.11
N GLU A 480 26.97 24.57 0.16
CA GLU A 480 27.92 24.27 -0.91
C GLU A 480 28.46 22.84 -0.82
N ALA A 481 28.93 22.29 -1.95
CA ALA A 481 29.62 21.02 -1.98
C ALA A 481 30.80 20.97 -0.97
N GLY A 482 30.85 19.90 -0.19
CA GLY A 482 31.81 19.66 0.89
C GLY A 482 31.29 19.98 2.29
N MET A 483 30.12 20.62 2.41
CA MET A 483 29.48 20.96 3.68
C MET A 483 28.42 19.93 4.08
N CYS A 484 28.08 19.91 5.37
CA CYS A 484 27.00 19.11 5.92
C CYS A 484 25.80 19.99 6.25
N ILE A 485 24.60 19.41 6.17
CA ILE A 485 23.34 20.04 6.62
C ILE A 485 23.22 19.74 8.11
N GLY A 486 23.04 20.76 8.94
CA GLY A 486 22.89 20.58 10.38
C GLY A 486 22.17 21.73 11.06
N GLU A 487 21.95 21.58 12.35
CA GLU A 487 21.32 22.61 13.19
C GLU A 487 22.25 23.82 13.34
N VAL A 488 21.67 25.01 13.24
CA VAL A 488 22.35 26.29 13.48
C VAL A 488 21.57 27.11 14.50
N GLU A 489 22.29 27.92 15.29
CA GLU A 489 21.64 28.82 16.26
C GLU A 489 20.91 29.94 15.48
N PRO A 490 19.58 30.10 15.68
CA PRO A 490 18.82 31.18 15.03
C PRO A 490 19.32 32.54 15.51
N ALA A 491 19.06 33.59 14.71
CA ALA A 491 19.51 34.95 15.03
C ALA A 491 18.79 35.54 16.26
N ASP A 492 17.54 35.13 16.48
CA ASP A 492 16.70 35.49 17.62
C ASP A 492 16.58 34.31 18.61
N GLU A 493 16.13 34.58 19.85
CA GLU A 493 16.08 33.57 20.93
C GLU A 493 15.13 32.40 20.62
N GLU A 494 14.13 32.60 19.76
CA GLU A 494 13.22 31.58 19.25
C GLU A 494 13.12 31.74 17.72
N ALA A 495 13.29 30.64 16.98
CA ALA A 495 13.15 30.66 15.53
C ALA A 495 11.70 30.96 15.16
N ALA A 496 11.48 32.02 14.38
CA ALA A 496 10.15 32.36 13.87
C ALA A 496 9.73 31.42 12.74
N HIS A 497 10.71 30.77 12.10
CA HIS A 497 10.52 29.82 11.02
C HIS A 497 11.46 28.62 11.17
N PRO A 498 11.02 27.36 10.92
CA PRO A 498 11.86 26.17 11.10
C PRO A 498 13.18 26.20 10.31
N MET A 499 13.21 26.84 9.14
CA MET A 499 14.42 26.95 8.31
C MET A 499 15.51 27.84 8.90
N GLU A 500 15.20 28.71 9.87
CA GLU A 500 16.22 29.52 10.55
C GLU A 500 17.15 28.68 11.43
N ALA A 501 16.69 27.48 11.82
CA ALA A 501 17.44 26.54 12.64
C ALA A 501 18.25 25.52 11.82
N ILE A 502 18.24 25.60 10.48
CA ILE A 502 18.95 24.66 9.60
C ILE A 502 19.95 25.43 8.73
N GLY A 503 21.19 24.95 8.65
CA GLY A 503 22.22 25.61 7.87
C GLY A 503 23.44 24.76 7.55
N PRO A 504 24.41 25.32 6.80
CA PRO A 504 25.67 24.66 6.49
C PRO A 504 26.57 24.56 7.72
N VAL A 505 26.98 23.35 8.07
CA VAL A 505 27.95 23.06 9.13
C VAL A 505 29.17 22.35 8.57
N ALA A 506 30.30 22.44 9.28
CA ALA A 506 31.46 21.63 8.96
C ALA A 506 31.12 20.15 9.26
N CYS A 507 31.38 19.26 8.31
CA CYS A 507 31.18 17.84 8.54
C CYS A 507 32.11 17.34 9.65
N GLU A 508 31.54 16.73 10.68
CA GLU A 508 32.30 16.04 11.71
C GLU A 508 33.02 14.82 11.11
N GLN A 509 34.18 14.46 11.65
CA GLN A 509 35.04 13.39 11.13
C GLN A 509 34.93 12.11 11.93
#